data_AF-A0A939JHS3-F1
#
_entry.id   AF-A0A939JHS3-F1
#
_cell.length_a   1.000
_cell.length_b   1.000
_cell.length_c   1.000
_cell.angle_alpha   90.00
_cell.angle_beta   90.00
_cell.angle_gamma   90.00
#
_symmetry.space_group_name_H-M   'P 1'
#
loop_
_entity.id
_entity.type
_entity.pdbx_description
1 polymer ?
#
loop_
_entity_poly.entity_id
_entity_poly.type
_entity_poly.pdbx_seq_one_letter_code
_entity_poly.pdbx_strand_id
1 'polypeptide(L)'
;MFELPPDLPRLRVLEAWGHVYLRSIQEAIKAAEERERAEARKTPIPRPSAPPAPAAWVVDRSIGNLPPVVHGAEDCFARADDFGTRPTTPEAARRALTDGSVTACVVCRPDTALGIVD
;
A
#
# COMPACT_ATOMS: atom_id res chain seq x y z
N MET A 1 13.11 -43.12 -4.51
CA MET A 1 13.14 -43.50 -3.09
C MET A 1 14.57 -43.89 -2.80
N PHE A 2 15.23 -43.30 -1.80
CA PHE A 2 16.60 -43.69 -1.46
C PHE A 2 16.58 -45.13 -0.94
N GLU A 3 17.36 -46.01 -1.55
CA GLU A 3 17.51 -47.38 -1.07
C GLU A 3 18.40 -47.38 0.18
N LEU A 4 17.88 -47.96 1.27
CA LEU A 4 18.57 -48.00 2.56
C LEU A 4 19.35 -49.31 2.71
N PRO A 5 20.53 -49.28 3.34
CA PRO A 5 21.26 -50.50 3.64
C PRO A 5 20.44 -51.39 4.60
N PRO A 6 20.52 -52.72 4.47
CA PRO A 6 19.71 -53.65 5.27
C PRO A 6 20.26 -53.88 6.69
N ASP A 7 21.49 -53.47 6.99
CA ASP A 7 22.13 -53.75 8.28
C ASP A 7 21.91 -52.61 9.30
N LEU A 8 21.60 -53.03 10.53
CA LEU A 8 21.30 -52.12 11.65
C LEU A 8 22.43 -51.13 11.97
N PRO A 9 23.73 -51.51 11.98
CA PRO A 9 24.81 -50.57 12.26
C PRO A 9 24.86 -49.40 11.28
N ARG A 10 24.77 -49.66 9.97
CA ARG A 10 24.76 -48.57 8.97
C ARG A 10 23.51 -47.70 9.08
N LEU A 11 22.35 -48.29 9.36
CA LEU A 11 21.12 -47.52 9.59
C LEU A 11 21.25 -46.56 10.77
N ARG A 12 21.89 -46.99 11.88
CA ARG A 12 22.14 -46.11 13.04
C ARG A 12 23.09 -44.95 12.72
N VAL A 13 24.09 -45.19 11.87
CA VAL A 13 24.97 -44.11 11.39
C VAL A 13 24.19 -43.12 10.53
N LEU A 14 23.37 -43.61 9.60
CA LEU A 14 22.53 -42.76 8.75
C LEU A 14 21.49 -41.97 9.56
N GLU A 15 20.90 -42.57 10.57
CA GLU A 15 20.02 -41.89 11.53
C GLU A 15 20.77 -40.76 12.21
N ALA A 16 21.90 -41.03 12.88
CA ALA A 16 22.69 -40.02 13.56
C ALA A 16 23.09 -38.87 12.61
N TRP A 17 23.51 -39.20 11.40
CA TRP A 17 23.87 -38.22 10.38
C TRP A 17 22.67 -37.41 9.90
N GLY A 18 21.52 -38.06 9.71
CA GLY A 18 20.26 -37.42 9.35
C GLY A 18 19.80 -36.42 10.41
N HIS A 19 19.96 -36.73 11.69
CA HIS A 19 19.68 -35.79 12.78
C HIS A 19 20.58 -34.55 12.73
N VAL A 20 21.88 -34.73 12.43
CA VAL A 20 22.82 -33.60 12.26
C VAL A 20 22.43 -32.76 11.05
N TYR A 21 22.18 -33.38 9.91
CA TYR A 21 21.82 -32.70 8.68
C TYR A 21 20.50 -31.94 8.79
N LEU A 22 19.49 -32.55 9.42
CA LEU A 22 18.21 -31.91 9.68
C LEU A 22 18.37 -30.67 10.56
N ARG A 23 19.22 -30.73 11.58
CA ARG A 23 19.53 -29.57 12.43
C ARG A 23 20.12 -28.43 11.60
N SER A 24 21.09 -28.72 10.73
CA SER A 24 21.70 -27.71 9.86
C SER A 24 20.68 -27.08 8.90
N ILE A 25 19.75 -27.87 8.35
CA ILE A 25 18.65 -27.34 7.53
C ILE A 25 17.75 -26.41 8.35
N GLN A 26 17.36 -26.82 9.56
CA GLN A 26 16.51 -26.01 10.44
C GLN A 26 17.17 -24.67 10.81
N GLU A 27 18.48 -24.67 11.08
CA GLU A 27 19.25 -23.46 11.32
C GLU A 27 19.29 -22.55 10.08
N ALA A 28 19.48 -23.13 8.89
CA ALA A 28 19.48 -22.38 7.64
C ALA A 28 18.12 -21.76 7.33
N ILE A 29 17.02 -22.48 7.58
CA ILE A 29 15.64 -21.98 7.46
C ILE A 29 15.44 -20.80 8.41
N LYS A 30 15.76 -20.97 9.70
CA LYS A 30 15.63 -19.89 10.69
C LYS A 30 16.41 -18.64 10.27
N ALA A 31 17.62 -18.81 9.74
CA ALA A 31 18.43 -17.71 9.24
C ALA A 31 17.82 -17.05 7.99
N ALA A 32 17.22 -17.83 7.09
CA ALA A 32 16.52 -17.31 5.92
C ALA A 32 15.28 -16.50 6.30
N GLU A 33 14.44 -17.03 7.19
CA GLU A 33 13.26 -16.31 7.68
C GLU A 33 13.64 -15.00 8.37
N GLU A 34 14.74 -14.97 9.13
CA GLU A 34 15.19 -13.73 9.78
C GLU A 34 15.65 -12.69 8.75
N ARG A 35 16.31 -13.12 7.67
CA ARG A 35 16.66 -12.22 6.56
C ARG A 35 15.41 -11.66 5.89
N GLU A 36 14.42 -12.50 5.58
CA GLU A 36 13.15 -12.07 5.00
C GLU A 36 12.41 -11.08 5.91
N ARG A 37 12.36 -11.34 7.23
CA ARG A 37 11.78 -10.41 8.22
C ARG A 37 12.54 -9.09 8.27
N ALA A 38 13.87 -9.12 8.23
CA ALA A 38 14.69 -7.91 8.22
C ALA A 38 14.51 -7.11 6.92
N GLU A 39 14.37 -7.77 5.78
CA GLU A 39 14.06 -7.14 4.50
C GLU A 39 12.65 -6.55 4.48
N ALA A 40 11.64 -7.27 4.98
CA ALA A 40 10.28 -6.75 5.13
C ALA A 40 10.20 -5.51 6.03
N ARG A 41 11.07 -5.42 7.05
CA ARG A 41 11.21 -4.22 7.89
C ARG A 41 11.98 -3.09 7.20
N LYS A 42 12.85 -3.41 6.24
CA LYS A 42 13.60 -2.44 5.44
C LYS A 42 12.83 -1.95 4.24
N THR A 43 11.79 -2.67 3.78
CA THR A 43 10.81 -2.14 2.84
C THR A 43 10.26 -0.88 3.48
N PRO A 44 10.60 0.31 2.97
CA PRO A 44 10.00 1.51 3.49
C PRO A 44 8.53 1.37 3.17
N ILE A 45 7.67 1.25 4.18
CA ILE A 45 6.34 1.86 4.05
C ILE A 45 6.68 3.27 3.56
N PRO A 46 6.23 3.70 2.37
CA PRO A 46 6.53 5.05 1.89
C PRO A 46 6.10 6.00 2.99
N ARG A 47 7.06 6.46 3.79
CA ARG A 47 6.82 7.46 4.81
C ARG A 47 6.49 8.67 3.97
N PRO A 48 5.28 9.26 4.07
CA PRO A 48 4.95 10.44 3.31
C PRO A 48 6.06 11.45 3.57
N SER A 49 6.82 11.77 2.52
CA SER A 49 7.83 12.81 2.57
C SER A 49 7.08 14.11 2.85
N ALA A 50 7.32 14.66 4.05
CA ALA A 50 6.63 15.79 4.65
C ALA A 50 5.15 15.54 5.04
N PRO A 51 4.68 16.12 6.16
CA PRO A 51 3.25 16.34 6.34
C PRO A 51 2.75 17.08 5.09
N PRO A 52 1.74 16.58 4.35
CA PRO A 52 1.14 17.37 3.31
C PRO A 52 0.67 18.68 3.97
N ALA A 53 0.95 19.82 3.33
CA ALA A 53 0.26 21.07 3.66
C ALA A 53 -1.24 20.74 3.82
N PRO A 54 -1.96 21.34 4.78
CA PRO A 54 -3.37 21.03 4.99
C PRO A 54 -4.06 21.08 3.63
N ALA A 55 -4.55 19.93 3.18
CA ALA A 55 -5.05 19.79 1.84
C ALA A 55 -6.29 20.68 1.74
N ALA A 56 -6.14 21.83 1.08
CA ALA A 56 -7.22 22.79 0.87
C ALA A 56 -8.32 22.24 -0.07
N TRP A 57 -8.17 21.00 -0.55
CA TRP A 57 -9.03 20.37 -1.55
C TRP A 57 -9.09 18.86 -1.31
N VAL A 58 -10.25 18.28 -1.61
CA VAL A 58 -10.51 16.84 -1.46
C VAL A 58 -11.20 16.30 -2.69
N VAL A 59 -10.84 15.09 -3.11
CA VAL A 59 -11.48 14.36 -4.21
C VAL A 59 -12.36 13.29 -3.61
N ASP A 60 -13.67 13.40 -3.81
CA ASP A 60 -14.64 12.38 -3.43
C ASP A 60 -14.78 11.32 -4.52
N ARG A 61 -14.75 10.07 -4.11
CA ARG A 61 -15.03 8.93 -4.99
C ARG A 61 -16.53 8.83 -5.18
N SER A 62 -16.99 9.15 -6.38
CA SER A 62 -18.37 8.94 -6.76
C SER A 62 -18.75 7.46 -6.66
N ILE A 63 -19.95 7.18 -6.15
CA ILE A 63 -20.52 5.83 -6.12
C ILE A 63 -20.97 5.48 -7.55
N GLY A 64 -20.38 4.45 -8.16
CA GLY A 64 -20.69 3.98 -9.53
C GLY A 64 -19.66 4.39 -10.59
N ASN A 65 -20.03 4.35 -11.88
CA ASN A 65 -19.19 4.73 -13.04
C ASN A 65 -19.15 6.26 -13.30
N LEU A 66 -19.49 7.07 -12.30
CA LEU A 66 -19.41 8.51 -12.42
C LEU A 66 -17.94 8.97 -12.25
N PRO A 67 -17.57 10.13 -12.81
CA PRO A 67 -16.27 10.71 -12.56
C PRO A 67 -16.17 11.20 -11.11
N PRO A 68 -14.98 11.07 -10.46
CA PRO A 68 -14.75 11.59 -9.13
C PRO A 68 -14.96 13.11 -9.06
N VAL A 69 -15.38 13.61 -7.90
CA VAL A 69 -15.76 15.04 -7.72
C VAL A 69 -14.77 15.74 -6.80
N VAL A 70 -14.30 16.92 -7.18
CA VAL A 70 -13.44 17.77 -6.34
C VAL A 70 -14.31 18.67 -5.46
N HIS A 71 -13.93 18.84 -4.21
CA HIS A 71 -14.52 19.78 -3.25
C HIS A 71 -13.44 20.69 -2.62
N GLY A 72 -13.83 21.88 -2.18
CA GLY A 72 -13.02 22.72 -1.29
C GLY A 72 -12.82 22.10 0.09
N ALA A 73 -11.78 22.54 0.81
CA ALA A 73 -11.49 22.10 2.18
C ALA A 73 -12.50 22.57 3.22
N GLU A 74 -13.25 23.64 2.93
CA GLU A 74 -14.36 24.05 3.76
C GLU A 74 -15.48 23.00 3.68
N ASP A 75 -16.17 22.76 4.80
CA ASP A 75 -17.14 21.68 4.97
C ASP A 75 -18.31 21.79 3.96
N CYS A 76 -18.10 21.21 2.77
CA CYS A 76 -19.12 21.04 1.76
C CYS A 76 -19.99 19.86 2.17
N PHE A 77 -21.27 20.11 2.46
CA PHE A 77 -22.23 19.05 2.84
C PHE A 77 -22.43 17.97 1.76
N ALA A 78 -22.02 18.24 0.51
CA ALA A 78 -22.09 17.29 -0.60
C ALA A 78 -20.87 16.35 -0.67
N ARG A 79 -19.88 16.53 0.21
CA ARG A 79 -18.70 15.66 0.35
C ARG A 79 -19.07 14.43 1.18
N ALA A 80 -18.60 13.24 0.78
CA ALA A 80 -18.71 12.06 1.63
C ALA A 80 -17.85 12.19 2.90
N ASP A 81 -18.43 11.83 4.05
CA ASP A 81 -17.85 12.17 5.36
C ASP A 81 -16.53 11.44 5.67
N ASP A 82 -16.38 10.14 5.35
CA ASP A 82 -15.24 9.37 5.92
C ASP A 82 -14.56 8.32 5.02
N PHE A 83 -15.22 7.74 4.01
CA PHE A 83 -14.68 6.57 3.29
C PHE A 83 -14.39 6.81 1.79
N GLY A 84 -14.87 7.92 1.23
CA GLY A 84 -14.77 8.22 -0.19
C GLY A 84 -13.63 9.16 -0.56
N THR A 85 -13.15 9.97 0.39
CA THR A 85 -12.39 11.18 0.08
C THR A 85 -10.87 10.97 0.12
N ARG A 86 -10.18 11.60 -0.83
CA ARG A 86 -8.72 11.65 -0.88
C ARG A 86 -8.24 13.11 -0.86
N PRO A 87 -7.35 13.52 0.05
CA PRO A 87 -6.79 14.86 0.04
C PRO A 87 -5.97 15.09 -1.24
N THR A 88 -6.04 16.31 -1.79
CA THR A 88 -5.28 16.70 -2.99
C THR A 88 -4.72 18.12 -2.85
N THR A 89 -3.67 18.43 -3.62
CA THR A 89 -3.08 19.78 -3.66
C THR A 89 -3.84 20.68 -4.63
N PRO A 90 -3.77 22.02 -4.49
CA PRO A 90 -4.40 22.95 -5.44
C PRO A 90 -3.93 22.73 -6.89
N GLU A 91 -2.64 22.43 -7.09
CA GLU A 91 -2.07 22.16 -8.42
C GLU A 91 -2.60 20.86 -9.01
N ALA A 92 -2.72 19.80 -8.19
CA ALA A 92 -3.25 18.52 -8.63
C ALA A 92 -4.76 18.61 -8.92
N ALA A 93 -5.52 19.32 -8.10
CA ALA A 93 -6.93 19.62 -8.35
C ALA A 93 -7.13 20.39 -9.66
N ARG A 94 -6.32 21.43 -9.91
CA ARG A 94 -6.35 22.18 -11.17
C ARG A 94 -6.12 21.30 -12.38
N ARG A 95 -5.04 20.50 -12.36
CA ARG A 95 -4.72 19.59 -13.47
C ARG A 95 -5.85 18.63 -13.75
N ALA A 96 -6.37 17.98 -12.70
CA ALA A 96 -7.44 17.01 -12.80
C ALA A 96 -8.75 17.62 -13.34
N LEU A 97 -9.06 18.88 -12.98
CA LEU A 97 -10.21 19.60 -13.51
C LEU A 97 -10.01 20.00 -14.98
N THR A 98 -8.77 20.37 -15.36
CA THR A 98 -8.46 20.75 -16.76
C THR A 98 -8.35 19.57 -17.71
N ASP A 99 -7.91 18.39 -17.23
CA ASP A 99 -7.79 17.17 -18.04
C ASP A 99 -9.10 16.36 -18.09
N GLY A 100 -10.12 16.76 -17.33
CA GLY A 100 -11.43 16.13 -17.29
C GLY A 100 -11.48 14.80 -16.52
N SER A 101 -10.42 14.46 -15.77
CA SER A 101 -10.38 13.24 -14.94
C SER A 101 -11.28 13.32 -13.70
N VAL A 102 -11.64 14.53 -13.28
CA VAL A 102 -12.57 14.81 -12.18
C VAL A 102 -13.52 15.94 -12.55
N THR A 103 -14.68 15.99 -11.89
CA THR A 103 -15.66 17.07 -12.05
C THR A 103 -15.61 18.03 -10.86
N ALA A 104 -15.85 19.31 -11.08
CA ALA A 104 -15.99 20.27 -9.99
C ALA A 104 -17.33 20.09 -9.27
N CYS A 105 -17.32 20.09 -7.92
CA CYS A 105 -18.56 20.14 -7.16
C CYS A 105 -19.32 21.44 -7.46
N VAL A 106 -20.57 21.32 -7.89
CA VAL A 106 -21.43 22.47 -8.20
C VAL A 106 -21.79 23.31 -6.98
N VAL A 107 -21.68 22.75 -5.77
CA VAL A 107 -22.04 23.42 -4.51
C VAL A 107 -20.91 24.34 -4.04
N CYS A 108 -19.69 23.82 -3.93
CA CYS A 108 -18.55 24.60 -3.44
C CYS A 108 -17.69 25.21 -4.54
N ARG A 109 -17.99 24.94 -5.82
CA ARG A 109 -17.36 25.55 -7.01
C ARG A 109 -15.83 25.67 -6.90
N PRO A 110 -15.13 24.54 -6.70
CA PRO A 110 -13.67 24.54 -6.53
C PRO A 110 -12.94 25.03 -7.80
N ASP A 111 -13.55 24.89 -8.97
CA ASP A 111 -13.07 25.40 -10.25
C ASP A 111 -12.96 26.92 -10.26
N THR A 112 -13.94 27.64 -9.70
CA THR A 112 -13.88 29.10 -9.55
C THR A 112 -12.82 29.51 -8.51
N ALA A 113 -12.81 28.85 -7.35
CA ALA A 113 -11.83 29.16 -6.31
C ALA A 113 -10.37 28.85 -6.71
N LEU A 114 -10.16 27.93 -7.66
CA LEU A 114 -8.87 27.62 -8.26
C LEU A 114 -8.53 28.49 -9.49
N GLY A 115 -9.45 29.37 -9.91
CA GLY A 115 -9.28 30.29 -11.05
C GLY A 115 -9.30 29.62 -12.42
N ILE A 116 -9.99 28.48 -12.56
CA ILE A 116 -10.11 27.72 -13.82
C ILE A 116 -11.23 28.31 -14.68
N VAL A 117 -12.32 28.72 -14.03
CA VAL A 117 -13.48 29.37 -14.66
C VAL A 117 -13.88 30.58 -13.83
N ASP A 118 -14.42 31.60 -14.49
CA ASP A 118 -15.01 32.79 -13.86
C ASP A 118 -16.47 32.52 -13.47
#